data_AF-A0A1U9MDA5-F1
#
_entry.id   AF-A0A1U9MDA5-F1
#
_cell.length_a   1.000
_cell.length_b   1.000
_cell.length_c   1.000
_cell.angle_alpha   90.00
_cell.angle_beta   90.00
_cell.angle_gamma   90.00
#
_symmetry.space_group_name_H-M   'P 1'
#
loop_
_entity.id
_entity.type
_entity.pdbx_description
1 polymer ?
#
loop_
_entity_poly.entity_id
_entity_poly.type
_entity_poly.pdbx_seq_one_letter_code
_entity_poly.pdbx_strand_id
1 'polypeptide(L)'
;MDADGQVYFALRFYLDRNSTGPLLYQIRPLGRDFQGAYEAIECIGFHFNDKLKLPPSIDRKIQNDEENEKVNIATSRFSAILPINSDISSCSFPWCKNDLLDQTDWYDYVSGGLRNSMISYQWKFTRQEEVFSDCSTFLKLRTRLTGPKVLQHYIPNIFVVSILGNMTALIMGALVIKLAALVMSVIVGAIALFFLYSVFEMIQIIINTKS
;
A
#
# COMPACT_ATOMS: atom_id res chain seq x y z
N MET A 1 38.35 -13.43 19.29
CA MET A 1 38.05 -13.61 20.71
C MET A 1 38.36 -12.29 21.37
N ASP A 2 37.34 -11.54 21.81
CA ASP A 2 37.56 -10.36 22.64
C ASP A 2 38.01 -10.79 24.04
N ALA A 3 38.66 -9.88 24.76
CA ALA A 3 39.37 -10.13 26.01
C ALA A 3 38.53 -10.75 27.15
N ASP A 4 37.19 -10.79 27.03
CA ASP A 4 36.24 -11.32 28.03
C ASP A 4 35.65 -12.71 27.68
N GLY A 5 36.13 -13.39 26.63
CA GLY A 5 35.62 -14.73 26.27
C GLY A 5 34.18 -14.75 25.74
N GLN A 6 33.60 -13.58 25.46
CA GLN A 6 32.29 -13.46 24.83
C GLN A 6 32.35 -13.86 23.36
N VAL A 7 31.42 -14.72 22.95
CA VAL A 7 31.27 -15.15 21.54
C VAL A 7 30.02 -14.50 20.98
N TYR A 8 30.17 -13.75 19.89
CA TYR A 8 29.08 -13.17 19.15
C TYR A 8 28.72 -14.06 17.97
N PHE A 9 27.44 -14.38 17.81
CA PHE A 9 26.92 -15.01 16.61
C PHE A 9 25.81 -14.14 16.01
N ALA A 10 25.75 -14.09 14.68
CA ALA A 10 24.75 -13.33 13.95
C ALA A 10 23.98 -14.26 13.02
N LEU A 11 22.66 -14.34 13.22
CA LEU A 11 21.76 -15.01 12.29
C LEU A 11 21.15 -13.95 11.37
N ARG A 12 21.26 -14.15 10.06
CA ARG A 12 20.74 -13.25 9.05
C ARG A 12 19.81 -14.04 8.13
N PHE A 13 18.61 -13.51 7.91
CA PHE A 13 17.61 -14.13 7.04
C PHE A 13 17.29 -13.15 5.91
N TYR A 14 17.40 -13.62 4.67
CA TYR A 14 16.90 -12.87 3.52
C TYR A 14 15.43 -13.23 3.32
N LEU A 15 14.56 -12.23 3.44
CA LEU A 15 13.13 -12.37 3.20
C LEU A 15 12.83 -11.85 1.79
N ASP A 16 12.49 -12.77 0.87
CA ASP A 16 12.02 -12.37 -0.45
C ASP A 16 10.66 -11.66 -0.30
N ARG A 17 10.54 -10.47 -0.89
CA ARG A 17 9.30 -9.67 -0.93
C ARG A 17 8.15 -10.38 -1.62
N ASN A 18 8.43 -11.37 -2.46
CA ASN A 18 7.42 -12.19 -3.12
C ASN A 18 7.07 -13.45 -2.33
N SER A 19 7.77 -13.75 -1.24
CA SER A 19 7.46 -14.91 -0.42
C SER A 19 6.20 -14.65 0.42
N THR A 20 5.20 -15.50 0.24
CA THR A 20 4.05 -15.59 1.14
C THR A 20 4.37 -16.63 2.20
N GLY A 21 4.96 -16.18 3.30
CA GLY A 21 5.40 -17.04 4.40
C GLY A 21 4.92 -16.54 5.75
N PRO A 22 5.00 -17.37 6.81
CA PRO A 22 4.57 -16.98 8.15
C PRO A 22 5.42 -15.85 8.77
N LEU A 23 6.60 -15.55 8.20
CA LEU A 23 7.52 -14.52 8.67
C LEU A 23 7.29 -13.15 8.03
N LEU A 24 6.82 -13.12 6.77
CA LEU A 24 6.56 -11.91 6.00
C LEU A 24 5.16 -11.99 5.41
N TYR A 25 4.28 -11.12 5.89
CA TYR A 25 2.94 -11.00 5.34
C TYR A 25 2.76 -9.61 4.72
N GLN A 26 2.47 -9.57 3.42
CA GLN A 26 2.28 -8.32 2.69
C GLN A 26 0.80 -8.12 2.34
N ILE A 27 0.23 -7.02 2.81
CA ILE A 27 -1.12 -6.58 2.45
C ILE A 27 -0.99 -5.48 1.39
N ARG A 28 -1.57 -5.73 0.22
CA ARG A 28 -1.63 -4.75 -0.87
C ARG A 28 -3.06 -4.19 -0.97
N PRO A 29 -3.23 -2.88 -1.24
CA PRO A 29 -4.55 -2.27 -1.36
C PRO A 29 -5.30 -2.80 -2.59
N LEU A 30 -6.63 -2.85 -2.47
CA LEU A 30 -7.53 -3.14 -3.58
C LEU A 30 -7.46 -1.99 -4.60
N GLY A 31 -7.50 -2.32 -5.89
CA GLY A 31 -7.46 -1.31 -6.96
C GLY A 31 -6.11 -0.62 -7.17
N ARG A 32 -5.00 -1.21 -6.70
CA ARG A 32 -3.64 -0.69 -6.90
C ARG A 32 -3.29 -0.40 -8.36
N ASP A 33 -3.92 -1.10 -9.30
CA ASP A 33 -3.67 -0.95 -10.73
C ASP A 33 -4.27 0.36 -11.30
N PHE A 34 -5.13 1.04 -10.52
CA PHE A 34 -5.67 2.37 -10.82
C PHE A 34 -4.95 3.50 -10.09
N GLN A 35 -3.82 3.19 -9.43
CA GLN A 35 -3.05 4.17 -8.68
C GLN A 35 -1.61 4.20 -9.20
N GLY A 36 -1.09 5.39 -9.50
CA GLY A 36 0.30 5.56 -9.96
C GLY A 36 1.34 5.27 -8.88
N ALA A 37 0.92 5.29 -7.61
CA ALA A 37 1.67 4.88 -6.44
C ALA A 37 0.70 4.37 -5.39
N TYR A 38 1.11 3.38 -4.59
CA TYR A 38 0.30 2.87 -3.50
C TYR A 38 1.15 2.47 -2.30
N GLU A 39 0.54 2.41 -1.12
CA GLU A 39 1.18 1.97 0.10
C GLU A 39 0.92 0.47 0.32
N ALA A 40 1.98 -0.32 0.41
CA ALA A 40 1.89 -1.71 0.86
C ALA A 40 2.19 -1.77 2.35
N ILE A 41 1.45 -2.60 3.07
CA ILE A 41 1.71 -2.90 4.48
C ILE A 41 2.45 -4.22 4.57
N GLU A 42 3.65 -4.22 5.15
CA GLU A 42 4.44 -5.43 5.39
C GLU A 42 4.50 -5.69 6.90
N CYS A 43 4.07 -6.87 7.32
CA CYS A 43 4.13 -7.32 8.70
C CYS A 43 5.25 -8.36 8.83
N ILE A 44 6.22 -8.08 9.69
CA ILE A 44 7.32 -8.98 10.00
C ILE A 44 7.19 -9.40 11.47
N GLY A 45 7.05 -10.70 11.69
CA GLY A 45 7.08 -11.29 13.02
C GLY A 45 8.43 -11.98 13.24
N PHE A 46 9.18 -11.54 14.24
CA PHE A 46 10.39 -12.24 14.68
C PHE A 46 10.18 -12.76 16.09
N HIS A 47 10.43 -14.04 16.28
CA HIS A 47 10.27 -14.74 17.55
C HIS A 47 11.54 -15.53 17.82
N PHE A 48 12.25 -15.20 18.90
CA PHE A 48 13.43 -15.91 19.36
C PHE A 48 13.17 -16.41 20.78
N ASN A 49 13.36 -17.72 20.97
CA ASN A 49 13.08 -18.42 22.23
C ASN A 49 11.61 -18.31 22.71
N ASP A 50 10.65 -18.19 21.79
CA ASP A 50 9.22 -18.10 22.12
C ASP A 50 8.69 -19.47 22.58
N LYS A 51 8.65 -19.69 23.89
CA LYS A 51 8.24 -20.97 24.50
C LYS A 51 6.73 -21.24 24.33
N LEU A 52 5.94 -20.20 24.07
CA LEU A 52 4.47 -20.29 23.98
C LEU A 52 3.97 -21.04 22.74
N LYS A 53 4.86 -21.43 21.82
CA LYS A 53 4.49 -22.10 20.56
C LYS A 53 5.19 -23.44 20.31
N LEU A 54 5.97 -23.94 21.26
CA LEU A 54 6.66 -25.22 21.08
C LEU A 54 5.72 -26.41 21.37
N PRO A 55 5.71 -27.45 20.52
CA PRO A 55 5.04 -28.70 20.86
C PRO A 55 5.55 -29.23 22.21
N PRO A 56 4.68 -29.76 23.09
CA PRO A 56 5.07 -30.21 24.43
C PRO A 56 6.21 -31.25 24.44
N SER A 57 6.36 -32.02 23.37
CA SER A 57 7.47 -32.98 23.20
C SER A 57 8.83 -32.30 23.01
N ILE A 58 8.86 -31.15 22.35
CA ILE A 58 10.08 -30.37 22.12
C ILE A 58 10.43 -29.60 23.39
N ASP A 59 9.44 -29.00 24.07
CA ASP A 59 9.67 -28.29 25.34
C ASP A 59 10.22 -29.23 26.41
N ARG A 60 9.65 -30.44 26.55
CA ARG A 60 10.20 -31.48 27.44
C ARG A 60 11.60 -31.93 27.04
N LYS A 61 11.88 -32.04 25.74
CA LYS A 61 13.21 -32.40 25.26
C LYS A 61 14.23 -31.31 25.60
N ILE A 62 13.89 -30.04 25.38
CA ILE A 62 14.73 -28.90 25.76
C ILE A 62 14.96 -28.90 27.27
N GLN A 63 13.92 -29.09 28.08
CA GLN A 63 14.05 -29.17 29.54
C GLN A 63 14.96 -30.32 30.00
N ASN A 64 14.93 -31.47 29.32
CA ASN A 64 15.80 -32.61 29.62
C ASN A 64 17.25 -32.39 29.13
N ASP A 65 17.43 -31.72 27.99
CA ASP A 65 18.75 -31.41 27.42
C ASP A 65 19.40 -30.19 28.13
N GLU A 66 18.62 -29.36 28.82
CA GLU A 66 19.03 -28.15 29.54
C GLU A 66 19.92 -28.42 30.78
N GLU A 67 20.05 -29.68 31.22
CA GLU A 67 20.83 -30.05 32.42
C GLU A 67 22.36 -29.88 32.26
N ASN A 68 22.90 -29.80 31.03
CA ASN A 68 24.36 -29.81 30.81
C ASN A 68 24.96 -28.62 30.05
N GLU A 69 24.24 -27.91 29.16
CA GLU A 69 24.86 -26.90 28.28
C GLU A 69 23.97 -25.69 27.98
N LYS A 70 23.69 -24.83 28.98
CA LYS A 70 23.05 -23.53 28.72
C LYS A 70 24.08 -22.54 28.17
N VAL A 71 23.96 -22.19 26.89
CA VAL A 71 24.61 -21.00 26.34
C VAL A 71 23.99 -19.78 27.00
N ASN A 72 24.77 -19.09 27.82
CA ASN A 72 24.32 -17.89 28.51
C ASN A 72 24.21 -16.72 27.53
N ILE A 73 23.00 -16.40 27.09
CA ILE A 73 22.74 -15.25 26.22
C ILE A 73 22.58 -14.00 27.10
N ALA A 74 23.56 -13.10 27.05
CA ALA A 74 23.50 -11.85 27.80
C ALA A 74 22.70 -10.76 27.07
N THR A 75 22.70 -10.77 25.75
CA THR A 75 22.06 -9.74 24.91
C THR A 75 21.65 -10.34 23.56
N SER A 76 20.47 -9.97 23.09
CA SER A 76 20.06 -10.18 21.70
C SER A 76 19.89 -8.83 21.01
N ARG A 77 20.20 -8.78 19.71
CA ARG A 77 19.92 -7.62 18.88
C ARG A 77 19.13 -8.09 17.66
N PHE A 78 17.98 -7.47 17.44
CA PHE A 78 17.23 -7.64 16.20
C PHE A 78 17.53 -6.45 15.29
N SER A 79 17.74 -6.71 14.01
CA SER A 79 17.95 -5.66 13.01
C SER A 79 17.08 -5.93 11.80
N ALA A 80 16.34 -4.91 11.37
CA ALA A 80 15.57 -4.92 10.14
C ALA A 80 16.17 -3.91 9.16
N ILE A 81 16.52 -4.39 7.96
CA ILE A 81 17.12 -3.57 6.91
C ILE A 81 16.06 -3.29 5.86
N LEU A 82 15.68 -2.03 5.75
CA LEU A 82 14.52 -1.60 4.99
C LEU A 82 14.92 -0.50 4.01
N PRO A 83 14.33 -0.44 2.81
CA PRO A 83 14.59 0.67 1.91
C PRO A 83 13.99 1.98 2.46
N ILE A 84 14.64 3.11 2.17
CA ILE A 84 14.34 4.45 2.74
C ILE A 84 12.91 4.94 2.51
N ASN A 85 12.19 4.38 1.53
CA ASN A 85 10.78 4.66 1.26
C ASN A 85 9.81 3.83 2.11
N SER A 86 10.32 3.15 3.14
CA SER A 86 9.55 2.34 4.06
C SER A 86 9.55 2.99 5.43
N ASP A 87 8.36 3.30 5.93
CA ASP A 87 8.17 3.85 7.26
C ASP A 87 7.71 2.75 8.22
N ILE A 88 8.25 2.77 9.44
CA ILE A 88 7.73 1.94 10.53
C ILE A 88 6.42 2.57 11.01
N SER A 89 5.30 1.95 10.65
CA SER A 89 3.97 2.40 11.05
C SER A 89 3.59 1.96 12.47
N SER A 90 4.13 0.84 12.94
CA SER A 90 3.95 0.36 14.31
C SER A 90 5.04 -0.67 14.64
N CYS A 91 5.52 -0.63 15.88
CA CYS A 91 6.45 -1.61 16.43
C CYS A 91 6.02 -1.94 17.86
N SER A 92 6.18 -3.20 18.27
CA SER A 92 5.92 -3.62 19.65
C SER A 92 6.93 -3.05 20.66
N PHE A 93 8.05 -2.47 20.20
CA PHE A 93 9.05 -1.82 21.04
C PHE A 93 9.19 -0.33 20.73
N PRO A 94 9.19 0.55 21.75
CA PRO A 94 9.20 2.00 21.56
C PRO A 94 10.57 2.59 21.18
N TRP A 95 11.67 1.85 21.39
CA TRP A 95 13.02 2.34 21.10
C TRP A 95 13.68 1.52 19.97
N CYS A 96 14.09 2.22 18.91
CA CYS A 96 14.94 1.67 17.87
C CYS A 96 16.04 2.67 17.53
N LYS A 97 17.27 2.19 17.32
CA LYS A 97 18.35 3.00 16.71
C LYS A 97 18.24 2.85 15.20
N ASN A 98 18.29 3.97 14.47
CA ASN A 98 18.31 3.99 13.02
C ASN A 98 19.68 4.45 12.51
N ASP A 99 20.31 3.65 11.65
CA ASP A 99 21.55 4.01 10.98
C ASP A 99 21.40 3.80 9.47
N LEU A 100 21.92 4.73 8.66
CA LEU A 100 22.04 4.55 7.23
C LEU A 100 23.13 3.49 6.97
N LEU A 101 22.82 2.49 6.15
CA LEU A 101 23.79 1.43 5.87
C LEU A 101 24.73 1.83 4.73
N ASP A 102 26.01 1.56 4.93
CA ASP A 102 26.98 1.50 3.84
C ASP A 102 26.78 0.19 3.06
N GLN A 103 26.91 0.24 1.74
CA GLN A 103 26.61 -0.88 0.85
C GLN A 103 27.70 -1.95 0.86
N THR A 104 28.94 -1.53 1.10
CA THR A 104 30.16 -2.32 1.04
C THR A 104 30.16 -3.47 2.05
N ASP A 105 29.62 -3.26 3.25
CA ASP A 105 29.59 -4.26 4.33
C ASP A 105 28.68 -5.47 4.04
N TRP A 106 27.85 -5.40 3.00
CA TRP A 106 26.80 -6.39 2.72
C TRP A 106 27.00 -7.21 1.45
N TYR A 107 28.06 -6.94 0.66
CA TYR A 107 28.33 -7.63 -0.59
C TYR A 107 28.57 -9.14 -0.43
N ASP A 108 29.20 -9.53 0.68
CA ASP A 108 29.46 -10.96 0.97
C ASP A 108 28.19 -11.73 1.34
N TYR A 109 27.10 -11.04 1.66
CA TYR A 109 25.88 -11.64 2.20
C TYR A 109 24.69 -11.59 1.25
N VAL A 110 24.58 -10.53 0.44
CA VAL A 110 23.54 -10.37 -0.57
C VAL A 110 24.22 -10.33 -1.92
N SER A 111 23.98 -11.35 -2.74
CA SER A 111 24.51 -11.42 -4.10
C SER A 111 24.05 -10.19 -4.91
N GLY A 112 24.99 -9.26 -5.17
CA GLY A 112 24.72 -7.98 -5.82
C GLY A 112 24.62 -6.77 -4.88
N GLY A 113 24.92 -6.93 -3.59
CA GLY A 113 24.89 -5.87 -2.57
C GLY A 113 23.48 -5.46 -2.16
N LEU A 114 23.38 -4.58 -1.16
CA LEU A 114 22.12 -3.92 -0.84
C LEU A 114 21.79 -2.87 -1.91
N ARG A 115 20.50 -2.75 -2.26
CA ARG A 115 20.02 -1.64 -3.11
C ARG A 115 20.33 -0.28 -2.49
N ASN A 116 20.48 0.75 -3.33
CA ASN A 116 20.71 2.12 -2.89
C ASN A 116 19.70 2.59 -1.84
N SER A 117 20.21 3.25 -0.79
CA SER A 117 19.45 3.90 0.28
C SER A 117 18.61 2.94 1.14
N MET A 118 19.29 2.10 1.93
CA MET A 118 18.66 1.31 2.99
C MET A 118 18.95 1.88 4.37
N ILE A 119 17.98 1.73 5.27
CA ILE A 119 18.07 2.09 6.68
C ILE A 119 18.02 0.80 7.49
N SER A 120 18.93 0.69 8.45
CA SER A 120 18.91 -0.36 9.46
C SER A 120 18.18 0.15 10.69
N TYR A 121 17.16 -0.56 11.12
CA TYR A 121 16.54 -0.38 12.42
C TYR A 121 17.04 -1.46 13.36
N GLN A 122 17.55 -1.06 14.52
CA GLN A 122 18.12 -1.97 15.50
C GLN A 122 17.38 -1.87 16.83
N TRP A 123 17.02 -3.03 17.36
CA TRP A 123 16.45 -3.21 18.70
C TRP A 123 17.42 -4.03 19.52
N LYS A 124 17.68 -3.59 20.76
CA LYS A 124 18.55 -4.29 21.71
C LYS A 124 17.69 -4.85 22.83
N PHE A 125 17.79 -6.15 23.05
CA PHE A 125 17.19 -6.87 24.16
C PHE A 125 18.31 -7.23 25.12
N THR A 126 18.28 -6.65 26.31
CA THR A 126 19.23 -6.96 27.36
C THR A 126 18.52 -7.82 28.39
N ARG A 127 19.20 -8.85 28.89
CA ARG A 127 18.66 -9.70 29.96
C ARG A 127 18.26 -8.84 31.16
N GLN A 128 17.02 -9.01 31.63
CA GLN A 128 16.58 -8.56 32.95
C GLN A 128 16.42 -9.85 33.78
N GLU A 129 17.16 -9.97 34.90
CA GLU A 129 17.16 -11.13 35.82
C GLU A 129 17.79 -12.44 35.28
N GLU A 130 17.72 -13.53 36.07
CA GLU A 130 18.35 -14.83 35.77
C GLU A 130 17.71 -15.62 34.61
N VAL A 131 16.74 -15.05 33.89
CA VAL A 131 16.13 -15.69 32.73
C VAL A 131 16.17 -14.75 31.55
N PHE A 132 16.73 -15.20 30.42
CA PHE A 132 16.63 -14.47 29.16
C PHE A 132 15.17 -14.52 28.69
N SER A 133 14.46 -13.40 28.73
CA SER A 133 13.06 -13.29 28.35
C SER A 133 12.85 -13.55 26.85
N ASP A 134 11.74 -14.20 26.51
CA ASP A 134 11.32 -14.48 25.13
C ASP A 134 11.40 -13.20 24.29
N CYS A 135 12.16 -13.25 23.20
CA CYS A 135 12.42 -12.10 22.35
C CYS A 135 11.50 -12.15 21.13
N SER A 136 10.27 -11.66 21.28
CA SER A 136 9.33 -11.50 20.18
C SER A 136 9.14 -10.04 19.80
N THR A 137 9.36 -9.69 18.53
CA THR A 137 9.07 -8.35 18.01
C THR A 137 8.17 -8.43 16.78
N PHE A 138 7.19 -7.53 16.75
CA PHE A 138 6.30 -7.36 15.62
C PHE A 138 6.55 -6.00 14.99
N LEU A 139 6.80 -6.01 13.68
CA LEU A 139 7.08 -4.82 12.90
C LEU A 139 6.05 -4.67 11.79
N LYS A 140 5.34 -3.54 11.80
CA LYS A 140 4.41 -3.16 10.75
C LYS A 140 5.01 -2.03 9.93
N LEU A 141 5.33 -2.31 8.69
CA LEU A 141 5.94 -1.39 7.75
C LEU A 141 4.90 -0.89 6.77
N ARG A 142 5.08 0.37 6.36
CA ARG A 142 4.34 1.00 5.29
C ARG A 142 5.35 1.41 4.23
N THR A 143 5.33 0.73 3.09
CA THR A 143 6.25 1.04 1.99
C THR A 143 5.48 1.66 0.85
N ARG A 144 5.91 2.85 0.42
CA ARG A 144 5.38 3.48 -0.80
C ARG A 144 5.98 2.80 -2.02
N LEU A 145 5.17 2.06 -2.75
CA LEU A 145 5.56 1.42 -4.00
C LEU A 145 5.18 2.31 -5.18
N THR A 146 6.21 2.83 -5.84
CA THR A 146 6.13 3.56 -7.10
C THR A 146 7.21 2.98 -8.01
N GLY A 147 6.90 2.69 -9.27
CA GLY A 147 7.92 2.21 -10.19
C GLY A 147 7.39 1.91 -11.60
N PRO A 148 8.28 1.58 -12.54
CA PRO A 148 7.93 1.38 -13.95
C PRO A 148 6.83 0.34 -14.14
N LYS A 149 6.87 -0.76 -13.37
CA LYS A 149 5.84 -1.81 -13.41
C LYS A 149 4.47 -1.32 -12.94
N VAL A 150 4.41 -0.51 -11.88
CA VAL A 150 3.16 0.08 -11.40
C VAL A 150 2.62 1.05 -12.45
N LEU A 151 3.51 1.87 -13.02
CA LEU A 151 3.17 2.83 -14.05
C LEU A 151 2.67 2.17 -15.35
N GLN A 152 3.26 1.03 -15.73
CA GLN A 152 2.87 0.25 -16.90
C GLN A 152 1.43 -0.27 -16.81
N HIS A 153 0.94 -0.59 -15.60
CA HIS A 153 -0.46 -0.97 -15.40
C HIS A 153 -1.38 0.25 -15.27
N TYR A 154 -0.90 1.32 -14.63
CA TYR A 154 -1.67 2.53 -14.38
C TYR A 154 -1.99 3.34 -15.65
N ILE A 155 -1.01 3.56 -16.54
CA ILE A 155 -1.17 4.40 -17.73
C ILE A 155 -2.29 3.90 -18.65
N PRO A 156 -2.32 2.60 -19.05
CA PRO A 156 -3.39 2.09 -19.90
C PRO A 156 -4.78 2.24 -19.27
N ASN A 157 -4.90 2.02 -17.96
CA ASN A 157 -6.18 2.15 -17.26
C ASN A 157 -6.71 3.58 -17.32
N ILE A 158 -5.86 4.58 -17.07
CA ILE A 158 -6.26 5.99 -17.21
C ILE A 158 -6.56 6.36 -18.65
N PHE A 159 -5.80 5.82 -19.59
CA PHE A 159 -6.03 6.07 -21.01
C PHE A 159 -7.43 5.59 -21.43
N VAL A 160 -7.81 4.37 -21.04
CA VAL A 160 -9.15 3.81 -21.30
C VAL A 160 -10.23 4.66 -20.62
N VAL A 161 -10.07 5.00 -19.34
CA VAL A 161 -11.03 5.85 -18.62
C VAL A 161 -11.17 7.22 -19.28
N SER A 162 -10.06 7.80 -19.76
CA SER A 162 -10.06 9.09 -20.46
C SER A 162 -10.79 9.02 -21.81
N ILE A 163 -10.57 7.96 -22.59
CA ILE A 163 -11.30 7.74 -23.84
C ILE A 163 -12.80 7.62 -23.57
N LEU A 164 -13.19 6.77 -22.62
CA LEU A 164 -14.60 6.57 -22.27
C LEU A 164 -15.25 7.85 -21.75
N GLY A 165 -14.53 8.61 -20.93
CA GLY A 165 -14.97 9.93 -20.45
C GLY A 165 -15.22 10.90 -21.61
N ASN A 166 -14.27 11.00 -22.54
CA ASN A 166 -14.41 11.86 -23.73
C ASN A 166 -15.57 11.42 -24.64
N MET A 167 -15.73 10.13 -24.89
CA MET A 167 -16.86 9.62 -25.68
C MET A 167 -18.20 9.94 -25.02
N THR A 168 -18.30 9.75 -23.70
CA THR A 168 -19.52 10.05 -22.95
C THR A 168 -19.84 11.54 -23.00
N ALA A 169 -18.84 12.41 -22.84
CA ALA A 169 -18.99 13.85 -22.93
C ALA A 169 -19.48 14.29 -24.32
N LEU A 170 -18.94 13.71 -25.40
CA LEU A 170 -19.36 13.99 -26.77
C LEU A 170 -20.83 13.59 -27.01
N ILE A 171 -21.22 12.39 -26.56
CA ILE A 171 -22.59 11.90 -26.71
C ILE A 171 -23.57 12.79 -25.93
N MET A 172 -23.24 13.11 -24.68
CA MET A 172 -24.08 14.00 -23.85
C MET A 172 -24.18 15.40 -24.44
N GLY A 173 -23.06 15.97 -24.92
CA GLY A 173 -23.06 17.27 -25.58
C GLY A 173 -23.96 17.31 -26.80
N ALA A 174 -23.88 16.30 -27.66
CA ALA A 174 -24.74 16.18 -28.84
C ALA A 174 -26.23 16.04 -28.46
N LEU A 175 -26.54 15.27 -27.43
CA LEU A 175 -27.90 15.08 -26.94
C LEU A 175 -28.50 16.39 -26.40
N VAL A 176 -27.73 17.14 -25.62
CA VAL A 176 -28.14 18.44 -25.07
C VAL A 176 -28.40 19.46 -26.18
N ILE A 177 -27.52 19.53 -27.19
CA ILE A 177 -27.71 20.44 -28.33
C ILE A 177 -28.98 20.08 -29.12
N LYS A 178 -29.21 18.79 -29.38
CA LYS A 178 -30.44 18.34 -30.07
C LYS A 178 -31.69 18.65 -29.27
N LEU A 179 -31.66 18.45 -27.95
CA LEU A 179 -32.79 18.78 -27.07
C LEU A 179 -33.07 20.28 -27.07
N ALA A 180 -32.03 21.12 -26.98
CA ALA A 180 -32.17 22.57 -27.04
C ALA A 180 -32.77 23.04 -28.38
N ALA A 181 -32.30 22.47 -29.49
CA ALA A 181 -32.85 22.77 -30.82
C ALA A 181 -34.33 22.36 -30.93
N LEU A 182 -34.71 21.19 -30.40
CA LEU A 182 -36.10 20.75 -30.36
C LEU A 182 -36.98 21.72 -29.55
N VAL A 183 -36.55 22.09 -28.34
CA VAL A 183 -37.27 23.04 -27.48
C VAL A 183 -37.46 24.38 -28.19
N MET A 184 -36.41 24.91 -28.81
CA MET A 184 -36.50 26.15 -29.58
C MET A 184 -37.47 26.04 -30.76
N SER A 185 -37.47 24.91 -31.48
CA SER A 185 -38.40 24.70 -32.60
C SER A 185 -39.87 24.67 -32.16
N VAL A 186 -40.16 24.07 -30.99
CA VAL A 186 -41.50 24.04 -30.40
C VAL A 186 -41.95 25.44 -29.98
N ILE A 187 -41.06 26.22 -29.35
CA ILE A 187 -41.35 27.60 -28.95
C ILE A 187 -41.66 28.47 -30.17
N VAL A 188 -40.82 28.42 -31.21
CA VAL A 188 -41.02 29.18 -32.44
C VAL A 188 -42.33 28.76 -33.13
N GLY A 189 -42.63 27.46 -33.19
CA GLY A 189 -43.89 26.94 -33.73
C GLY A 189 -45.12 27.44 -32.97
N ALA A 190 -45.08 27.44 -31.63
CA ALA A 190 -46.15 27.95 -30.79
C ALA A 190 -46.38 29.46 -31.00
N ILE A 191 -45.31 30.24 -31.11
CA ILE A 191 -45.38 31.67 -31.41
C ILE A 191 -46.02 31.91 -32.78
N ALA A 192 -45.58 31.20 -33.81
CA ALA A 192 -46.12 31.33 -35.16
C ALA A 192 -47.62 30.98 -35.22
N LEU A 193 -48.04 29.91 -34.54
CA LEU A 193 -49.45 29.51 -34.45
C LEU A 193 -50.30 30.58 -33.77
N PHE A 194 -49.79 31.17 -32.67
CA PHE A 194 -50.46 32.27 -31.96
C PHE A 194 -50.64 33.51 -32.85
N PHE A 195 -49.63 33.87 -33.63
CA PHE A 195 -49.72 34.96 -34.60
C PHE A 195 -50.77 34.67 -35.68
N LEU A 196 -50.74 33.48 -36.30
CA LEU A 196 -51.72 33.09 -37.32
C LEU A 196 -53.15 33.12 -36.78
N TYR A 197 -53.36 32.60 -35.57
CA TYR A 197 -54.65 32.66 -34.89
C TYR A 197 -55.13 34.11 -34.69
N SER A 198 -54.24 34.98 -34.19
CA SER A 198 -54.54 36.40 -33.98
C SER A 198 -54.91 37.12 -35.29
N VAL A 199 -54.21 36.82 -36.39
CA VAL A 199 -54.53 37.39 -37.71
C VAL A 199 -55.88 36.87 -38.22
N PHE A 200 -56.16 35.58 -38.06
CA PHE A 200 -57.44 35.01 -38.46
C PHE A 200 -58.63 35.65 -37.73
N GLU A 201 -58.54 35.80 -36.40
CA GLU A 201 -59.54 36.50 -35.58
C GLU A 201 -59.75 37.94 -36.08
N MET A 202 -58.68 38.68 -36.37
CA MET A 202 -58.78 40.03 -36.91
C MET A 202 -59.53 40.08 -38.25
N ILE A 203 -59.25 39.13 -39.15
CA ILE A 203 -59.94 39.02 -40.45
C ILE A 203 -61.43 38.73 -40.25
N GLN A 204 -61.79 37.81 -39.34
CA GLN A 204 -63.20 37.49 -39.03
C GLN A 204 -63.95 38.72 -38.51
N ILE A 205 -63.33 39.50 -37.63
CA ILE A 205 -63.91 40.76 -37.12
C ILE A 205 -64.16 41.77 -38.26
N ILE A 206 -63.22 41.91 -39.19
CA ILE A 206 -63.35 42.82 -40.35
C ILE A 206 -64.47 42.36 -41.30
N ILE A 207 -64.64 41.06 -41.51
CA ILE A 207 -65.70 40.52 -42.37
C ILE A 207 -67.08 40.77 -41.74
N ASN A 208 -67.22 40.47 -40.45
CA ASN A 208 -68.50 40.60 -39.74
C ASN A 208 -68.95 42.05 -39.55
N THR A 209 -68.04 43.02 -39.59
CA THR A 209 -68.37 44.46 -39.46
C THR A 209 -68.79 45.11 -40.80
N LYS A 210 -68.65 44.41 -41.92
CA LYS A 210 -69.03 44.90 -43.26
C LYS A 210 -70.34 44.32 -43.81
N SER A 211 -70.96 43.37 -43.09
CA SER A 211 -72.29 42.81 -43.38
C SER A 211 -73.37 43.53 -42.58
#